data_AF-A0A2V6S3G4-F1
#
_entry.id   AF-A0A2V6S3G4-F1
#
_cell.length_a   1.000
_cell.length_b   1.000
_cell.length_c   1.000
_cell.angle_alpha   90.00
_cell.angle_beta   90.00
_cell.angle_gamma   90.00
#
_symmetry.space_group_name_H-M   'P 1'
#
loop_
_entity.id
_entity.type
_entity.pdbx_description
1 polymer ?
#
loop_
_entity_poly.entity_id
_entity_poly.type
_entity_poly.pdbx_seq_one_letter_code
_entity_poly.pdbx_strand_id
1 'polypeptide(L)'
;MYRRPGSREEDAWLSDAQLAHCAPAETEPFQSPVPTRMVSNGEYMPCPQTEQQKRVEARIQELADTASKKLGMSRRKFLASTGGMAAAFLAMNEVFGRMFNVSPIEMFEPAAYAATGTPPNLFVFDDQTHLVRSSQNFPNALR
;
A
#
# COMPACT_ATOMS: atom_id res chain seq x y z
N MET A 1 6.13 9.94 27.81
CA MET A 1 7.36 9.11 27.74
C MET A 1 8.48 9.96 27.13
N TYR A 2 9.76 9.73 27.44
CA TYR A 2 10.85 10.43 26.75
C TYR A 2 10.89 9.96 25.29
N ARG A 3 10.70 10.88 24.34
CA ARG A 3 10.81 10.61 22.90
C ARG A 3 12.24 10.91 22.48
N ARG A 4 12.89 9.96 21.80
CA ARG A 4 14.28 10.13 21.37
C ARG A 4 14.31 11.19 20.25
N PRO A 5 15.20 12.20 20.32
CA PRO A 5 15.36 13.16 19.24
C PRO A 5 15.65 12.49 17.89
N GLY A 6 14.93 12.91 16.85
CA GLY A 6 14.94 12.36 15.49
C GLY A 6 14.20 11.01 15.34
N SER A 7 13.43 10.57 16.32
CA SER A 7 12.64 9.33 16.20
C SER A 7 11.26 9.57 15.59
N ARG A 8 10.68 8.54 14.94
CA ARG A 8 9.33 8.64 14.36
C ARG A 8 8.28 9.04 15.39
N GLU A 9 8.45 8.59 16.63
CA GLU A 9 7.56 8.92 17.74
C GLU A 9 7.64 10.41 18.11
N GLU A 10 8.80 11.05 17.98
CA GLU A 10 8.94 12.50 18.18
C GLU A 10 8.15 13.29 17.14
N ASP A 11 8.24 12.86 15.88
CA ASP A 11 7.58 13.52 14.74
C ASP A 11 6.07 13.23 14.67
N ALA A 12 5.58 12.18 15.33
CA ALA A 12 4.16 11.83 15.37
C ALA A 12 3.32 12.82 16.22
N TRP A 13 2.17 13.20 15.68
CA TRP A 13 1.17 14.04 16.35
C TRP A 13 0.23 13.20 17.25
N LEU A 14 0.38 11.87 17.21
CA LEU A 14 -0.29 10.96 18.11
C LEU A 14 0.24 11.08 19.54
N SER A 15 -0.67 11.03 20.51
CA SER A 15 -0.33 10.86 21.93
C SER A 15 0.32 9.49 22.18
N ASP A 16 1.04 9.34 23.29
CA ASP A 16 1.66 8.05 23.65
C ASP A 16 0.60 6.93 23.77
N ALA A 17 -0.60 7.25 24.26
CA ALA A 17 -1.72 6.31 24.33
C ALA A 17 -2.22 5.87 22.95
N GLN A 18 -2.29 6.81 22.00
CA GLN A 18 -2.66 6.50 20.60
C GLN A 18 -1.59 5.66 19.90
N LEU A 19 -0.31 5.99 20.09
CA LEU A 19 0.81 5.21 19.55
C LEU A 19 0.80 3.76 20.07
N ALA A 20 0.44 3.54 21.33
CA ALA A 20 0.29 2.20 21.90
C ALA A 20 -0.82 1.36 21.22
N HIS A 21 -1.75 2.00 20.51
CA HIS A 21 -2.77 1.32 19.70
C HIS A 21 -2.38 1.15 18.23
N CYS A 22 -1.18 1.58 17.84
CA CYS A 22 -0.65 1.40 16.50
C CYS A 22 0.46 0.34 16.49
N ALA A 23 0.60 -0.33 15.35
CA ALA A 23 1.74 -1.17 15.04
C ALA A 23 2.36 -0.69 13.71
N PRO A 24 3.66 -0.93 13.49
CA PRO A 24 4.29 -0.62 12.20
C PRO A 24 3.59 -1.37 11.06
N ALA A 25 3.42 -0.73 9.89
CA ALA A 25 2.66 -1.32 8.78
C ALA A 25 3.31 -2.60 8.22
N GLU A 26 4.63 -2.70 8.31
CA GLU A 26 5.42 -3.86 7.90
C GLU A 26 5.17 -5.12 8.74
N THR A 27 4.54 -4.99 9.92
CA THR A 27 4.19 -6.14 10.76
C THR A 27 2.82 -6.73 10.44
N GLU A 28 2.09 -6.16 9.46
CA GLU A 28 0.79 -6.71 9.08
C GLU A 28 0.91 -8.16 8.57
N PRO A 29 0.02 -9.08 9.01
CA PRO A 29 0.08 -10.48 8.60
C PRO A 29 -0.03 -10.67 7.08
N PHE A 30 -0.80 -9.83 6.41
CA PHE A 30 -1.00 -9.89 4.97
C PHE A 30 -0.38 -8.69 4.25
N GLN A 31 0.75 -8.94 3.60
CA GLN A 31 1.47 -7.95 2.80
C GLN A 31 0.92 -7.95 1.37
N SER A 32 -0.15 -7.18 1.17
CA SER A 32 -0.76 -6.91 -0.13
C SER A 32 0.07 -5.88 -0.94
N PRO A 33 0.06 -5.93 -2.28
CA PRO A 33 0.69 -4.90 -3.12
C PRO A 33 0.07 -3.50 -2.95
N VAL A 34 -1.21 -3.46 -2.57
CA VAL A 34 -1.94 -2.24 -2.22
C VAL A 34 -2.49 -2.40 -0.81
N PRO A 35 -2.25 -1.46 0.13
CA PRO A 35 -2.80 -1.54 1.48
C PRO A 35 -4.33 -1.69 1.47
N THR A 36 -4.83 -2.69 2.19
CA THR A 36 -6.26 -2.98 2.32
C THR A 36 -6.87 -2.33 3.56
N ARG A 37 -6.16 -1.39 4.19
CA ARG A 37 -6.61 -0.59 5.33
C ARG A 37 -5.83 0.71 5.39
N MET A 38 -6.33 1.66 6.16
CA MET A 38 -5.63 2.91 6.42
C MET A 38 -4.38 2.65 7.27
N VAL A 39 -3.26 3.22 6.85
CA VAL A 39 -2.01 3.24 7.61
C VAL A 39 -1.80 4.68 8.06
N SER A 40 -1.56 4.89 9.36
CA SER A 40 -1.26 6.22 9.87
C SER A 40 0.14 6.65 9.45
N ASN A 41 0.27 7.90 9.02
CA ASN A 41 1.56 8.58 8.87
C ASN A 41 2.07 9.19 10.19
N GLY A 42 1.34 8.98 11.30
CA GLY A 42 1.62 9.60 12.59
C GLY A 42 0.83 10.87 12.88
N GLU A 43 -0.01 11.36 11.97
CA GLU A 43 -0.80 12.58 12.17
C GLU A 43 -2.22 12.30 12.68
N TYR A 44 -2.81 11.18 12.27
CA TYR A 44 -4.18 10.80 12.61
C TYR A 44 -4.27 9.31 12.93
N MET A 45 -5.21 8.94 13.80
CA MET A 45 -5.50 7.53 14.06
C MET A 45 -6.13 6.88 12.83
N PRO A 46 -5.67 5.69 12.41
CA PRO A 46 -6.27 5.03 11.27
C PRO A 46 -7.67 4.53 11.66
N CYS A 47 -8.63 4.65 10.75
CA CYS A 47 -9.92 4.00 10.96
C CYS A 47 -9.77 2.47 10.91
N PRO A 48 -10.60 1.70 11.64
CA PRO A 48 -10.61 0.25 11.51
C PRO A 48 -10.85 -0.19 10.06
N GLN A 49 -10.31 -1.35 9.69
CA GLN A 49 -10.54 -1.92 8.37
C GLN A 49 -12.04 -2.17 8.15
N THR A 50 -12.59 -1.57 7.09
CA THR A 50 -14.01 -1.67 6.76
C THR A 50 -14.36 -3.05 6.20
N GLU A 51 -15.65 -3.41 6.21
CA GLU A 51 -16.10 -4.69 5.63
C GLU A 51 -15.78 -4.82 4.14
N GLN A 52 -15.87 -3.72 3.38
CA GLN A 52 -15.49 -3.73 1.96
C GLN A 52 -13.98 -3.93 1.80
N GLN A 53 -13.17 -3.27 2.63
CA GLN A 53 -11.72 -3.48 2.65
C GLN A 53 -11.33 -4.92 2.99
N LYS A 54 -12.00 -5.57 3.95
CA LYS A 54 -11.80 -7.00 4.25
C LYS A 54 -12.16 -7.89 3.06
N ARG A 55 -13.22 -7.56 2.32
CA ARG A 55 -13.59 -8.29 1.09
C ARG A 55 -12.53 -8.16 0.01
N VAL A 56 -11.97 -6.96 -0.18
CA VAL A 56 -10.84 -6.76 -1.11
C VAL A 56 -9.67 -7.65 -0.68
N GLU A 57 -9.28 -7.62 0.59
CA GLU A 57 -8.18 -8.42 1.11
C GLU A 57 -8.36 -9.93 0.88
N ALA A 58 -9.54 -10.46 1.23
CA ALA A 58 -9.88 -11.86 0.98
C ALA A 58 -9.81 -12.19 -0.52
N ARG A 59 -10.32 -11.30 -1.37
CA ARG A 59 -10.33 -11.50 -2.81
C ARG A 59 -8.94 -11.50 -3.43
N ILE A 60 -8.04 -10.64 -2.94
CA ILE A 60 -6.62 -10.66 -3.35
C ILE A 60 -5.99 -12.00 -2.99
N GLN A 61 -6.26 -12.54 -1.80
CA GLN A 61 -5.72 -13.84 -1.38
C GLN A 61 -6.19 -14.98 -2.30
N GLU A 62 -7.47 -15.01 -2.65
CA GLU A 62 -8.05 -16.02 -3.57
C GLU A 62 -7.46 -15.95 -4.98
N LEU A 63 -7.34 -14.73 -5.52
CA LEU A 63 -6.73 -14.50 -6.83
C LEU A 63 -5.26 -14.90 -6.83
N ALA A 64 -4.52 -14.50 -5.79
CA ALA A 64 -3.13 -14.86 -5.61
C ALA A 64 -2.92 -16.37 -5.51
N ASP A 65 -3.80 -17.08 -4.82
CA ASP A 65 -3.76 -18.54 -4.71
C ASP A 65 -3.95 -19.24 -6.04
N THR A 66 -4.92 -18.78 -6.82
CA THR A 66 -5.20 -19.33 -8.13
C THR A 66 -4.04 -19.05 -9.09
N ALA A 67 -3.57 -17.80 -9.11
CA ALA A 67 -2.55 -17.35 -10.04
C ALA A 67 -1.17 -17.91 -9.73
N SER A 68 -0.75 -17.92 -8.47
CA SER A 68 0.57 -18.44 -8.09
C SER A 68 0.69 -19.94 -8.40
N LYS A 69 -0.37 -20.72 -8.17
CA LYS A 69 -0.44 -22.15 -8.55
C LYS A 69 -0.30 -22.33 -10.05
N LYS A 70 -1.04 -21.56 -10.84
CA LYS A 70 -1.00 -21.64 -12.31
C LYS A 70 0.38 -21.28 -12.87
N LEU A 71 1.05 -20.30 -12.27
CA LEU A 71 2.37 -19.84 -12.69
C LEU A 71 3.53 -20.64 -12.08
N GLY A 72 3.26 -21.64 -11.23
CA GLY A 72 4.29 -22.45 -10.59
C GLY A 72 5.20 -21.65 -9.64
N MET A 73 4.68 -20.62 -8.98
CA MET A 73 5.45 -19.79 -8.05
C MET A 73 4.78 -19.63 -6.68
N SER A 74 5.53 -19.15 -5.69
CA SER A 74 4.97 -18.90 -4.36
C SER A 74 4.02 -17.69 -4.37
N ARG A 75 2.99 -17.73 -3.50
CA ARG A 75 2.04 -16.62 -3.31
C ARG A 75 2.74 -15.30 -3.05
N ARG A 76 3.78 -15.30 -2.20
CA ARG A 76 4.59 -14.11 -1.89
C ARG A 76 5.30 -13.56 -3.13
N LYS A 77 5.91 -14.43 -3.96
CA LYS A 77 6.58 -14.02 -5.19
C LYS A 77 5.58 -13.45 -6.20
N PHE A 78 4.39 -14.05 -6.28
CA PHE A 78 3.30 -13.56 -7.13
C PHE A 78 2.83 -12.17 -6.69
N LEU A 79 2.53 -11.97 -5.40
CA LEU A 79 2.11 -10.68 -4.88
C LEU A 79 3.16 -9.58 -5.11
N ALA A 80 4.46 -9.91 -5.01
CA ALA A 80 5.54 -8.97 -5.32
C ALA A 80 5.76 -8.68 -6.83
N SER A 81 4.90 -9.17 -7.71
CA SER A 81 4.99 -8.98 -9.17
C SER A 81 3.89 -8.06 -9.73
N THR A 82 3.99 -7.71 -11.01
CA THR A 82 2.93 -6.96 -11.72
C THR A 82 1.60 -7.71 -11.72
N GLY A 83 1.62 -9.05 -11.76
CA GLY A 83 0.40 -9.86 -11.66
C GLY A 83 -0.28 -9.74 -10.28
N GLY A 84 0.50 -9.54 -9.22
CA GLY A 84 -0.01 -9.24 -7.89
C GLY A 84 -0.74 -7.89 -7.83
N MET A 85 -0.19 -6.87 -8.49
CA MET A 85 -0.85 -5.56 -8.63
C MET A 85 -2.16 -5.68 -9.43
N ALA A 86 -2.16 -6.45 -10.52
CA ALA A 86 -3.37 -6.71 -11.29
C ALA A 86 -4.45 -7.41 -10.44
N ALA A 87 -4.07 -8.38 -9.61
CA ALA A 87 -5.00 -9.04 -8.68
C ALA A 87 -5.61 -8.05 -7.66
N ALA A 88 -4.81 -7.12 -7.14
CA ALA A 88 -5.29 -6.06 -6.25
C ALA A 88 -6.31 -5.13 -6.93
N PHE A 89 -6.02 -4.70 -8.16
CA PHE A 89 -6.92 -3.84 -8.93
C PHE A 89 -8.22 -4.53 -9.34
N LEU A 90 -8.16 -5.82 -9.70
CA LEU A 90 -9.35 -6.64 -9.97
C LEU A 90 -10.23 -6.78 -8.71
N ALA A 91 -9.63 -7.10 -7.56
CA ALA A 91 -10.35 -7.20 -6.31
C ALA A 91 -11.02 -5.88 -5.90
N MET A 92 -10.34 -4.74 -6.06
CA MET A 92 -10.94 -3.43 -5.82
C MET A 92 -12.07 -3.13 -6.80
N ASN A 93 -11.93 -3.49 -8.08
CA ASN A 93 -12.99 -3.33 -9.06
C ASN A 93 -14.25 -4.13 -8.73
N GLU A 94 -14.08 -5.36 -8.25
CA GLU A 94 -15.19 -6.24 -7.85
C GLU A 94 -15.95 -5.68 -6.63
N VAL A 95 -15.25 -5.06 -5.68
CA VAL A 95 -15.86 -4.58 -4.42
C VAL A 95 -16.39 -3.14 -4.53
N PHE A 96 -15.60 -2.23 -5.08
CA PHE A 96 -15.91 -0.79 -5.11
C PHE A 96 -16.47 -0.30 -6.45
N GLY A 97 -16.59 -1.19 -7.43
CA GLY A 97 -16.95 -0.83 -8.80
C GLY A 97 -15.73 -0.52 -9.66
N ARG A 98 -15.95 -0.37 -10.96
CA ARG A 98 -14.90 -0.40 -11.97
C ARG A 98 -14.09 0.92 -12.01
N MET A 99 -13.05 1.01 -11.18
CA MET A 99 -12.17 2.18 -11.03
C MET A 99 -10.84 2.04 -11.76
N PHE A 100 -10.32 0.81 -11.87
CA PHE A 100 -9.04 0.51 -12.50
C PHE A 100 -9.25 -0.14 -13.87
N ASN A 101 -8.48 0.30 -14.86
CA ASN A 101 -8.43 -0.40 -16.14
C ASN A 101 -7.45 -1.57 -16.06
N VAL A 102 -7.97 -2.75 -15.76
CA VAL A 102 -7.20 -3.99 -15.63
C VAL A 102 -8.01 -5.16 -16.17
N SER A 103 -7.35 -6.04 -16.91
CA SER A 103 -7.89 -7.28 -17.45
C SER A 103 -7.44 -8.50 -16.63
N PRO A 104 -8.30 -9.53 -16.43
CA PRO A 104 -7.91 -10.76 -15.72
C PRO A 104 -6.65 -11.45 -16.26
N ILE A 105 -6.35 -11.32 -17.56
CA ILE A 105 -5.16 -11.94 -18.17
C ILE A 105 -3.85 -11.31 -17.68
N GLU A 106 -3.88 -10.05 -17.22
CA GLU A 106 -2.70 -9.34 -16.71
C GLU A 106 -2.14 -9.94 -15.41
N MET A 107 -2.93 -10.75 -14.69
CA MET A 107 -2.42 -11.53 -13.57
C MET A 107 -1.40 -12.59 -14.01
N PHE A 108 -1.47 -13.06 -15.26
CA PHE A 108 -0.69 -14.20 -15.74
C PHE A 108 0.36 -13.79 -16.77
N GLU A 109 0.03 -12.84 -17.63
CA GLU A 109 0.84 -12.50 -18.81
C GLU A 109 1.33 -11.05 -18.72
N PRO A 110 2.62 -10.82 -18.40
CA PRO A 110 3.19 -9.47 -18.35
C PRO A 110 3.04 -8.70 -19.67
N ALA A 111 3.02 -9.42 -20.80
CA ALA A 111 2.82 -8.82 -22.13
C ALA A 111 1.42 -8.22 -22.31
N ALA A 112 0.40 -8.70 -21.59
CA ALA A 112 -0.94 -8.14 -21.67
C ALA A 112 -0.98 -6.71 -21.09
N TYR A 113 -0.29 -6.47 -19.97
CA TYR A 113 -0.10 -5.12 -19.46
C TYR A 113 0.74 -4.27 -20.43
N ALA A 114 1.81 -4.82 -20.99
CA ALA A 114 2.69 -4.06 -21.88
C ALA A 114 1.97 -3.53 -23.15
N ALA A 115 0.89 -4.17 -23.59
CA ALA A 115 0.11 -3.75 -24.75
C ALA A 115 -0.78 -2.52 -24.49
N THR A 116 -1.21 -2.30 -23.24
CA THR A 116 -2.15 -1.23 -22.86
C THR A 116 -1.61 -0.29 -21.78
N GLY A 117 -0.44 -0.60 -21.25
CA GLY A 117 0.21 0.10 -20.15
C GLY A 117 0.85 1.40 -20.57
N THR A 118 1.44 2.08 -19.58
CA THR A 118 2.13 3.34 -19.80
C THR A 118 3.36 3.17 -20.70
N PRO A 119 3.72 4.18 -21.51
CA PRO A 119 4.93 4.14 -22.33
C PRO A 119 6.19 3.84 -21.49
N PRO A 120 7.20 3.13 -22.04
CA PRO A 120 8.40 2.75 -21.29
C PRO A 120 9.23 3.94 -20.80
N ASN A 121 9.10 5.10 -21.45
CA ASN A 121 9.77 6.35 -21.09
C ASN A 121 8.80 7.37 -20.48
N LEU A 122 7.75 6.91 -19.79
CA LEU A 122 6.84 7.80 -19.07
C LEU A 122 7.59 8.42 -17.88
N PHE A 123 7.73 9.74 -17.90
CA PHE A 123 8.15 10.50 -16.73
C PHE A 123 6.96 10.68 -15.79
N VAL A 124 7.08 10.17 -14.56
CA VAL A 124 6.11 10.37 -13.49
C VAL A 124 6.77 11.25 -12.43
N PHE A 125 6.15 12.39 -12.14
CA PHE A 125 6.54 13.28 -11.05
C PHE A 125 5.38 13.39 -10.07
N ASP A 126 5.60 12.90 -8.86
CA ASP A 126 4.67 13.04 -7.73
C ASP A 126 5.26 14.09 -6.78
N ASP A 127 4.54 15.20 -6.62
CA ASP A 127 4.89 16.27 -5.68
C ASP A 127 3.86 16.29 -4.57
N GLN A 128 4.33 16.11 -3.34
CA GLN A 128 3.48 16.05 -2.16
C GLN A 128 3.92 17.14 -1.18
N THR A 129 3.04 18.10 -0.93
CA THR A 129 3.25 19.11 0.11
C THR A 129 2.79 18.56 1.45
N HIS A 130 3.67 18.50 2.45
CA HIS A 130 3.34 18.11 3.82
C HIS A 130 3.76 19.22 4.79
N LEU A 131 2.99 19.38 5.89
CA LEU A 131 3.36 20.32 6.94
C LEU A 131 4.42 19.65 7.84
N VAL A 132 5.69 20.01 7.62
CA VAL A 132 6.80 19.46 8.40
C VAL A 132 6.81 20.09 9.79
N ARG A 133 6.65 19.25 10.83
CA ARG A 133 6.91 19.66 12.20
C ARG A 133 8.43 19.70 12.41
N SER A 134 9.00 20.90 12.45
CA SER A 134 10.42 21.08 12.76
C SER A 134 10.69 20.84 14.25
N SER A 135 11.09 19.62 14.63
CA SER A 135 11.96 19.37 15.79
C SER A 135 13.44 19.35 15.39
N GLN A 136 13.71 19.25 14.09
CA GLN A 136 15.05 19.05 13.53
C GLN A 136 15.71 20.39 13.20
N ASN A 137 16.72 20.76 14.00
CA ASN A 137 17.65 21.86 13.71
C ASN A 137 18.54 21.50 12.51
N PHE A 138 18.00 21.55 11.29
CA PHE A 138 18.83 21.48 10.09
C PHE A 138 19.41 22.86 9.75
N PRO A 139 20.71 22.96 9.41
CA PRO A 139 21.29 24.23 8.95
C PRO A 139 20.68 24.76 7.66
N ASN A 140 19.92 23.93 6.94
CA ASN A 140 19.29 24.25 5.65
C ASN A 140 17.75 24.26 5.71
N ALA A 141 17.14 24.35 6.90
CA ALA A 141 15.71 24.63 6.96
C ALA A 141 15.45 25.97 6.24
N LEU A 142 14.64 25.94 5.19
CA LEU A 142 14.29 27.12 4.39
C LEU A 142 13.78 28.21 5.34
N ARG A 143 14.50 29.33 5.36
CA ARG A 143 14.05 30.58 5.99
C ARG A 143 13.02 31.27 5.10
#